data_AF-A0A1G0J3H2-F1
#
_entry.id   AF-A0A1G0J3H2-F1
#
_cell.length_a   1.000
_cell.length_b   1.000
_cell.length_c   1.000
_cell.angle_alpha   90.00
_cell.angle_beta   90.00
_cell.angle_gamma   90.00
#
_symmetry.space_group_name_H-M   'P 1'
#
loop_
_entity.id
_entity.type
_entity.pdbx_description
1 polymer ?
#
loop_
_entity_poly.entity_id
_entity_poly.type
_entity_poly.pdbx_seq_one_letter_code
_entity_poly.pdbx_strand_id
1 'polypeptide(L)'
;MLRLVSNPTTGFSWFWVNDGSLSGVTPTAHRYIPPSTKLVGAPGMEEWTFKIDTKWRGVPQVLHVKMQYLRPWSKEAKAPLVFTIVYNPLDAGASHP
;
A
#
# COMPACT_ATOMS: atom_id res chain seq x y z
N MET A 1 -4.11 6.14 -1.76
CA MET A 1 -3.33 5.98 -0.52
C MET A 1 -3.78 4.70 0.17
N LEU A 2 -2.87 3.93 0.76
CA LEU A 2 -3.17 2.70 1.50
C LEU A 2 -2.58 2.80 2.91
N ARG A 3 -3.35 2.38 3.93
CA ARG A 3 -2.91 2.34 5.33
C ARG A 3 -3.04 0.93 5.87
N LEU A 4 -1.95 0.41 6.42
CA LEU A 4 -1.87 -0.96 6.91
C LEU A 4 -1.36 -0.94 8.35
N VAL A 5 -2.00 -1.71 9.23
CA VAL A 5 -1.49 -1.88 10.60
C VAL A 5 -0.12 -2.56 10.52
N SER A 6 0.86 -2.02 11.24
CA SER A 6 2.23 -2.53 11.25
C SER A 6 2.85 -2.41 12.64
N ASN A 7 3.64 -3.41 13.04
CA ASN A 7 4.34 -3.42 14.32
C ASN A 7 5.84 -3.67 14.10
N PRO A 8 6.66 -2.61 13.89
CA PRO A 8 8.08 -2.76 13.61
C PRO A 8 8.86 -3.39 14.77
N THR A 9 8.33 -3.35 16.01
CA THR A 9 8.98 -4.00 17.17
C THR A 9 9.04 -5.54 17.04
N THR A 10 8.21 -6.12 16.16
CA THR A 10 8.21 -7.56 15.86
C THR A 10 9.19 -7.96 14.74
N GLY A 11 9.84 -6.97 14.12
CA GLY A 11 10.71 -7.11 12.95
C GLY A 11 9.98 -7.28 11.62
N PHE A 12 8.64 -7.28 11.62
CA PHE A 12 7.84 -7.34 10.40
C PHE A 12 7.56 -5.93 9.84
N SER A 13 7.52 -5.83 8.52
CA SER A 13 7.08 -4.64 7.78
C SER A 13 6.28 -5.06 6.54
N TRP A 14 5.52 -4.13 5.96
CA TRP A 14 4.88 -4.36 4.67
C TRP A 14 5.86 -4.12 3.53
N PHE A 15 5.78 -4.99 2.51
CA PHE A 15 6.57 -4.88 1.29
C PHE A 15 5.63 -4.93 0.09
N TRP A 16 5.87 -4.06 -0.88
CA TRP A 16 5.22 -4.14 -2.18
C TRP A 16 5.86 -5.27 -2.99
N VAL A 17 5.06 -6.26 -3.40
CA VAL A 17 5.54 -7.49 -4.07
C VAL A 17 4.81 -7.79 -5.38
N ASN A 18 4.30 -6.75 -6.05
CA ASN A 18 3.77 -6.95 -7.40
C ASN A 18 4.89 -7.45 -8.31
N ASP A 19 4.65 -8.58 -8.98
CA ASP A 19 5.39 -8.90 -10.19
C ASP A 19 4.99 -7.90 -11.28
N GLY A 20 5.91 -7.60 -12.21
CA GLY A 20 5.76 -6.52 -13.21
C GLY A 20 4.55 -6.63 -14.15
N SER A 21 3.68 -7.63 -13.98
CA SER A 21 2.42 -7.79 -14.72
C SER A 21 1.38 -6.71 -14.37
N LEU A 22 1.48 -6.10 -13.19
CA LEU A 22 0.56 -5.06 -12.69
C LEU A 22 1.04 -3.64 -13.03
N SER A 23 1.34 -3.43 -14.31
CA SER A 23 2.03 -2.26 -14.87
C SER A 23 1.15 -1.00 -14.99
N GLY A 24 0.66 -0.47 -13.87
CA GLY A 24 -0.10 0.79 -13.87
C GLY A 24 -0.05 1.61 -12.58
N VAL A 25 0.63 1.12 -11.54
CA VAL A 25 0.75 1.78 -10.24
C VAL A 25 2.20 1.70 -9.77
N THR A 26 2.73 2.80 -9.24
CA THR A 26 4.08 2.86 -8.67
C THR A 26 4.02 3.50 -7.29
N PRO A 27 4.66 2.91 -6.25
CA PRO A 27 4.80 3.59 -4.97
C PRO A 27 5.64 4.85 -5.11
N THR A 28 5.23 5.92 -4.45
CA THR A 28 5.89 7.25 -4.48
C THR A 28 6.30 7.72 -3.11
N ALA A 29 5.62 7.26 -2.05
CA ALA A 29 6.02 7.51 -0.69
C ALA A 29 5.63 6.33 0.21
N HIS A 30 6.45 6.08 1.21
CA HIS A 30 6.22 5.11 2.27
C HIS A 30 6.69 5.70 3.59
N ARG A 31 5.86 5.63 4.62
CA ARG A 31 6.24 6.04 5.98
C ARG A 31 5.55 5.20 7.03
N TYR A 32 6.21 5.04 8.17
CA TYR A 32 5.61 4.50 9.38
C TYR A 32 5.06 5.63 10.25
N ILE A 33 3.86 5.44 10.77
CA ILE A 33 3.17 6.33 11.70
C ILE A 33 3.12 5.58 13.05
N PRO A 34 3.85 6.05 14.07
CA PRO A 34 3.83 5.42 15.38
C PRO A 34 2.45 5.54 16.03
N PRO A 35 2.08 4.62 16.95
CA PRO A 35 0.86 4.77 17.73
C PRO A 35 0.90 6.05 18.58
N SER A 36 -0.27 6.60 18.86
CA SER A 36 -0.42 7.74 19.79
C SER A 36 -0.28 7.36 21.26
N THR A 37 -0.15 6.07 21.57
CA THR A 37 -0.05 5.57 22.94
C THR A 37 1.41 5.59 23.42
N LYS A 38 1.61 5.62 24.74
CA LYS A 38 2.93 5.49 25.38
C LYS A 38 3.33 4.03 25.62
N LEU A 39 2.56 3.07 25.12
CA LEU A 39 2.81 1.65 25.34
C LEU A 39 3.94 1.17 24.43
N VAL A 40 5.03 0.71 25.04
CA VAL A 40 6.15 0.10 24.30
C VAL A 40 5.65 -1.14 23.56
N GLY A 41 5.97 -1.22 22.27
CA GLY A 41 5.56 -2.36 21.42
C GLY A 41 4.15 -2.25 20.84
N ALA A 42 3.41 -1.18 21.10
CA ALA A 42 2.11 -0.97 20.48
C ALA A 42 2.23 -0.87 18.94
N PRO A 43 1.31 -1.48 18.18
CA PRO A 43 1.31 -1.40 16.72
C PRO A 43 0.96 0.02 16.27
N GLY A 44 1.60 0.45 15.18
CA GLY A 44 1.29 1.69 14.47
C GLY A 44 0.70 1.38 13.09
N MET A 45 0.94 2.27 12.13
CA MET A 45 0.51 2.08 10.75
C MET A 45 1.64 2.34 9.76
N GLU A 46 1.65 1.63 8.66
CA GLU A 46 2.38 2.02 7.46
C GLU A 46 1.44 2.69 6.47
N GLU A 47 1.85 3.86 5.99
CA GLU A 47 1.15 4.61 4.96
C GLU A 47 1.93 4.52 3.66
N TRP A 48 1.25 4.04 2.62
CA TRP A 48 1.78 3.88 1.28
C TRP A 48 1.02 4.79 0.30
N THR A 49 1.77 5.63 -0.40
CA THR A 49 1.25 6.49 -1.45
C THR A 49 1.67 5.94 -2.79
N PHE A 50 0.70 5.80 -3.69
CA PHE A 50 0.92 5.28 -5.02
C PHE A 50 0.47 6.29 -6.07
N LYS A 51 1.19 6.32 -7.18
CA LYS A 51 0.82 7.09 -8.37
C LYS A 51 0.41 6.13 -9.47
N ILE A 52 -0.66 6.48 -10.17
CA ILE A 52 -1.11 5.78 -11.37
C ILE A 52 -0.29 6.29 -12.56
N ASP A 53 0.20 5.36 -13.38
CA ASP A 53 0.94 5.68 -14.60
C ASP A 53 0.06 6.55 -15.52
N THR A 54 0.65 7.61 -16.07
CA THR A 54 -0.06 8.59 -16.88
C THR A 54 -0.64 8.01 -18.15
N LYS A 55 -0.07 6.91 -18.67
CA LYS A 55 -0.60 6.22 -19.86
C LYS A 55 -2.00 5.62 -19.67
N TRP A 56 -2.43 5.45 -18.42
CA TRP A 56 -3.74 4.90 -18.07
C TRP A 56 -4.75 5.97 -17.63
N ARG A 57 -4.36 7.26 -17.65
CA ARG A 57 -5.30 8.35 -17.38
C ARG A 57 -6.36 8.41 -18.47
N GLY A 58 -7.61 8.56 -18.08
CA GLY A 58 -8.73 8.65 -19.02
C GLY A 58 -9.39 7.31 -19.37
N VAL A 59 -8.88 6.18 -18.89
CA VAL A 59 -9.50 4.86 -19.08
C VAL A 59 -9.83 4.24 -17.71
N PRO A 60 -11.05 3.72 -17.49
CA PRO A 60 -11.35 2.94 -16.30
C PRO A 60 -10.43 1.71 -16.20
N GLN A 61 -9.76 1.55 -15.06
CA GLN A 61 -8.75 0.52 -14.86
C GLN A 61 -8.95 -0.16 -13.52
N VAL A 62 -8.78 -1.48 -13.51
CA VAL A 62 -8.69 -2.27 -12.28
C VAL A 62 -7.22 -2.62 -12.07
N LEU A 63 -6.64 -2.09 -11.00
CA LEU A 63 -5.23 -2.23 -10.66
C LEU A 63 -5.13 -3.05 -9.38
N HIS A 64 -4.22 -4.01 -9.33
CA HIS A 64 -3.97 -4.76 -8.10
C HIS A 64 -2.69 -4.29 -7.42
N VAL A 65 -2.74 -4.14 -6.10
CA VAL A 65 -1.58 -3.87 -5.24
C VAL A 65 -1.45 -5.03 -4.27
N LYS A 66 -0.41 -5.83 -4.44
CA LYS A 66 -0.06 -6.94 -3.58
C LYS A 66 0.98 -6.49 -2.56
N MET A 67 0.61 -6.61 -1.29
CA MET A 67 1.43 -6.27 -0.14
C MET A 67 1.72 -7.52 0.67
N GLN A 68 2.96 -7.69 1.08
CA GLN A 68 3.43 -8.84 1.84
C GLN A 68 3.96 -8.38 3.19
N TYR A 69 3.43 -8.94 4.28
CA TYR A 69 3.94 -8.68 5.62
C TYR A 69 4.97 -9.75 5.99
N LEU A 70 6.24 -9.38 6.07
CA LEU A 70 7.35 -10.31 6.32
C LEU A 70 8.49 -9.64 7.11
N ARG A 71 9.41 -10.47 7.59
CA ARG A 71 10.70 -10.02 8.13
C ARG A 71 11.75 -10.13 7.03
N PRO A 72 12.51 -9.07 6.70
CA PRO A 72 13.40 -9.09 5.53
C PRO A 72 14.55 -10.11 5.65
N TRP A 73 14.89 -10.55 6.86
CA TRP A 73 15.92 -11.57 7.11
C TRP A 73 15.36 -12.99 7.34
N SER A 74 14.03 -13.17 7.34
CA SER A 74 13.40 -14.47 7.60
C SER A 74 12.71 -15.02 6.36
N LYS A 75 12.57 -16.34 6.30
CA LYS A 75 11.67 -17.01 5.35
C LYS A 75 10.21 -16.95 5.79
N GLU A 76 9.94 -16.49 7.01
CA GLU A 76 8.60 -16.30 7.55
C GLU A 76 7.93 -15.08 6.94
N ALA A 77 6.82 -15.32 6.23
CA ALA A 77 5.93 -14.29 5.72
C ALA A 77 4.48 -14.66 6.09
N LYS A 78 3.65 -13.66 6.39
CA LYS A 78 2.20 -13.88 6.47
C LYS A 78 1.63 -14.16 5.08
N ALA A 79 0.35 -14.48 4.94
CA ALA A 79 -0.26 -14.49 3.61
C ALA A 79 -0.20 -13.06 3.00
N PRO A 80 0.07 -12.91 1.69
CA PRO A 80 0.00 -11.61 1.02
C PRO A 80 -1.43 -11.08 1.07
N LEU A 81 -1.56 -9.77 1.26
CA LEU A 81 -2.81 -9.06 1.03
C LEU A 81 -2.82 -8.53 -0.40
N VAL A 82 -3.92 -8.75 -1.11
CA VAL A 82 -4.15 -8.19 -2.45
C VAL A 82 -5.24 -7.14 -2.33
N PHE A 83 -4.92 -5.92 -2.70
CA PHE A 83 -5.86 -4.80 -2.74
C PHE A 83 -6.21 -4.49 -4.18
N THR A 84 -7.50 -4.35 -4.46
CA THR A 84 -8.00 -3.91 -5.77
C THR A 84 -8.27 -2.41 -5.73
N ILE A 85 -7.59 -1.67 -6.58
CA ILE A 85 -7.81 -0.25 -6.82
C ILE A 85 -8.59 -0.13 -8.12
N VAL A 86 -9.81 0.40 -8.02
CA VAL A 86 -10.59 0.78 -9.19
C VAL A 86 -10.31 2.25 -9.46
N TYR A 87 -9.66 2.54 -10.58
CA TYR A 87 -9.49 3.89 -11.08
C TYR A 87 -10.55 4.17 -12.13
N ASN A 88 -11.41 5.14 -11.85
CA ASN A 88 -12.36 5.65 -12.82
C ASN A 88 -11.99 7.12 -13.12
N PRO A 89 -11.60 7.45 -14.36
CA PRO A 89 -11.19 8.79 -14.74
C PRO A 89 -12.30 9.85 -14.57
N LEU A 90 -13.57 9.43 -14.60
CA LEU A 90 -14.71 10.33 -14.42
C LEU A 90 -14.86 10.81 -12.96
N ASP A 91 -14.39 10.02 -11.99
CA ASP A 91 -14.45 10.37 -10.56
C ASP A 91 -13.35 11.37 -10.15
N ALA A 92 -12.30 11.51 -10.97
CA ALA A 92 -11.19 12.44 -10.72
C ALA A 92 -11.54 13.91 -11.02
N GLY A 93 -12.67 14.17 -11.70
CA GLY A 93 -13.18 15.50 -12.02
C GLY A 93 -14.33 15.97 -11.13
N ALA A 94 -14.92 15.08 -10.32
CA ALA A 94 -16.02 15.41 -9.42
C ALA A 94 -15.48 15.99 -8.10
N SER A 95 -15.02 17.24 -8.15
CA SER A 95 -15.00 18.07 -6.95
C SER A 95 -16.46 18.40 -6.62
N HIS A 96 -16.96 17.86 -5.51
CA HIS A 96 -18.27 18.21 -4.99
C HIS A 96 -18.31 19.72 -4.64
N PRO A 97 -19.37 20.45 -5.03
CA PRO A 97 -19.62 21.82 -4.56
C PRO A 97 -19.97 21.85 -3.06
#